data_AF-A0A6B3F832-F1
#
_entry.id   AF-A0A6B3F832-F1
#
_cell.length_a   1.000
_cell.length_b   1.000
_cell.length_c   1.000
_cell.angle_alpha   90.00
_cell.angle_beta   90.00
_cell.angle_gamma   90.00
#
_symmetry.space_group_name_H-M   'P 1'
#
loop_
_entity.id
_entity.type
_entity.pdbx_description
1 polymer ?
#
loop_
_entity_poly.entity_id
_entity_poly.type
_entity_poly.pdbx_seq_one_letter_code
_entity_poly.pdbx_strand_id
1 'polypeptide(L)'
;ADAEKIKKADPKARIATFFPDDPSTFEAMVWQAGGQWFKPGDDSWKVSFRDGATHKAAAYWQKLIDADLVEYAPSFSQQWTASL
;
A
#
# COMPACT_ATOMS: atom_id res chain seq x y z
N ALA A 1 -9.34 -8.96 -9.92
CA ALA A 1 -9.56 -9.66 -11.20
C ALA A 1 -8.27 -10.24 -11.78
N ASP A 2 -7.32 -9.44 -12.29
CA ASP A 2 -6.13 -10.03 -12.95
C ASP A 2 -5.16 -10.67 -11.96
N ALA A 3 -4.96 -10.08 -10.77
CA ALA A 3 -4.19 -10.71 -9.69
C ALA A 3 -4.74 -12.09 -9.29
N GLU A 4 -6.07 -12.22 -9.22
CA GLU A 4 -6.73 -13.50 -8.93
C GLU A 4 -6.52 -14.52 -10.06
N LYS A 5 -6.56 -14.08 -11.32
CA LYS A 5 -6.27 -14.95 -12.47
C LYS A 5 -4.83 -15.46 -12.42
N ILE A 6 -3.88 -14.58 -12.12
CA ILE A 6 -2.46 -14.94 -11.98
C ILE A 6 -2.29 -15.95 -10.85
N LYS A 7 -2.83 -15.67 -9.65
CA LYS A 7 -2.78 -16.60 -8.51
C LYS A 7 -3.44 -17.95 -8.80
N LYS A 8 -4.53 -17.97 -9.58
CA LYS A 8 -5.18 -19.22 -9.99
C LYS A 8 -4.30 -20.05 -10.95
N ALA A 9 -3.54 -19.39 -11.81
CA ALA A 9 -2.60 -20.05 -12.73
C ALA A 9 -1.31 -20.50 -12.04
N ASP A 10 -0.81 -19.71 -11.09
CA ASP A 10 0.32 -20.03 -10.21
C ASP A 10 -0.03 -19.66 -8.75
N PRO A 11 -0.36 -20.64 -7.89
CA PRO A 11 -0.73 -20.39 -6.50
C PRO A 11 0.33 -19.67 -5.66
N LYS A 12 1.60 -19.71 -6.08
CA LYS A 12 2.71 -19.05 -5.40
C LYS A 12 2.90 -17.60 -5.85
N ALA A 13 2.37 -17.22 -7.00
CA ALA A 13 2.55 -15.88 -7.53
C ALA A 13 1.77 -14.82 -6.71
N ARG A 14 2.42 -13.68 -6.50
CA ARG A 14 1.83 -12.45 -5.97
C ARG A 14 2.17 -11.31 -6.92
N ILE A 15 1.24 -10.37 -7.08
CA ILE A 15 1.41 -9.32 -8.11
C ILE A 15 2.32 -8.16 -7.66
N ALA A 16 2.56 -8.03 -6.36
CA ALA A 16 3.40 -6.99 -5.75
C ALA A 16 3.74 -7.37 -4.31
N THR A 17 4.66 -6.61 -3.70
CA THR A 17 4.88 -6.59 -2.25
C THR A 17 4.43 -5.24 -1.69
N PHE A 18 3.66 -5.28 -0.60
CA PHE A 18 3.38 -4.11 0.22
C PHE A 18 4.49 -3.94 1.27
N PHE A 19 5.16 -2.78 1.27
CA PHE A 19 6.18 -2.43 2.26
C PHE A 19 5.56 -1.57 3.38
N PRO A 20 5.25 -2.12 4.57
CA PRO A 20 4.57 -1.37 5.63
C PRO A 20 5.47 -0.31 6.30
N ASP A 21 6.78 -0.41 6.11
CA ASP A 21 7.81 0.51 6.62
C ASP A 21 8.19 1.61 5.62
N ASP A 22 7.73 1.55 4.37
CA ASP A 22 7.92 2.59 3.35
C ASP A 22 6.62 3.39 3.15
N PRO A 23 6.47 4.55 3.84
CA PRO A 23 5.29 5.36 3.72
C PRO A 23 5.19 6.07 2.36
N SER A 24 6.29 6.19 1.59
CA SER A 24 6.32 7.04 0.39
C SER A 24 5.42 6.52 -0.73
N THR A 25 5.45 5.21 -0.98
CA THR A 25 4.58 4.56 -1.97
C THR A 25 3.12 4.64 -1.54
N PHE A 26 2.84 4.45 -0.25
CA PHE A 26 1.50 4.54 0.28
C PHE A 26 0.96 5.98 0.20
N GLU A 27 1.76 6.97 0.61
CA GLU A 27 1.43 8.39 0.52
C GLU A 27 1.13 8.81 -0.92
N ALA A 28 1.92 8.37 -1.90
CA ALA A 28 1.68 8.66 -3.31
C ALA A 28 0.29 8.15 -3.78
N MET A 29 -0.15 6.98 -3.29
CA MET A 29 -1.50 6.48 -3.57
C MET A 29 -2.59 7.28 -2.87
N VAL A 30 -2.34 7.75 -1.63
CA VAL A 30 -3.24 8.68 -0.93
C VAL A 30 -3.39 9.97 -1.74
N TRP A 31 -2.30 10.51 -2.28
CA TRP A 31 -2.33 11.70 -3.14
C TRP A 31 -3.13 11.48 -4.41
N GLN A 32 -2.98 10.34 -5.08
CA GLN A 32 -3.80 9.97 -6.23
C GLN A 32 -5.29 9.84 -5.88
N ALA A 33 -5.60 9.44 -4.65
CA ALA A 33 -6.97 9.41 -4.13
C ALA A 33 -7.49 10.79 -3.69
N GLY A 34 -6.72 11.86 -3.87
CA GLY A 34 -7.07 13.24 -3.53
C GLY A 34 -6.75 13.65 -2.08
N GLY A 35 -6.11 12.77 -1.30
CA GLY A 35 -5.67 13.06 0.06
C GLY A 35 -4.37 13.84 0.08
N GLN A 36 -4.12 14.57 1.16
CA GLN A 36 -2.86 15.28 1.38
C GLN A 36 -2.57 15.27 2.87
N TRP A 37 -1.53 14.54 3.28
CA TRP A 37 -1.17 14.38 4.69
C TRP A 37 -0.64 15.64 5.32
N PHE A 38 0.04 16.47 4.54
CA PHE A 38 0.61 17.73 4.99
C PHE A 38 0.14 18.85 4.07
N LYS A 39 -0.41 19.92 4.65
CA LYS A 39 -0.66 21.18 3.94
C LYS A 39 -0.12 22.35 4.75
N PRO A 40 0.53 23.33 4.10
CA PRO A 40 0.90 24.57 4.77
C PRO A 40 -0.35 25.37 5.13
N GLY A 41 -0.36 25.94 6.33
CA GLY A 41 -1.18 27.08 6.72
C GLY A 41 -0.28 28.29 6.98
N ASP A 42 -0.83 29.37 7.53
CA ASP A 42 -0.11 30.64 7.68
C ASP A 42 1.12 30.51 8.61
N ASP A 43 0.92 29.98 9.82
CA ASP A 43 1.99 29.74 10.81
C ASP A 43 2.01 28.27 11.32
N SER A 44 1.36 27.35 10.60
CA SER A 44 1.21 25.96 11.05
C SER A 44 1.09 24.98 9.89
N TRP A 45 1.14 23.68 10.21
CA TRP A 45 0.86 22.60 9.26
C TRP A 45 -0.46 21.93 9.61
N LYS A 46 -1.30 21.72 8.60
CA LYS A 46 -2.44 20.82 8.72
C LYS A 46 -1.96 19.39 8.44
N VAL A 47 -2.18 18.51 9.41
CA VAL A 47 -1.82 17.09 9.34
C VAL A 47 -3.08 16.23 9.25
N SER A 48 -3.14 15.30 8.28
CA SER A 48 -4.35 14.52 8.01
C SER A 48 -4.07 13.09 7.53
N PHE A 49 -3.56 12.24 8.42
CA PHE A 49 -3.25 10.83 8.13
C PHE A 49 -4.45 9.87 8.13
N ARG A 50 -5.65 10.34 8.45
CA ARG A 50 -6.85 9.49 8.63
C ARG A 50 -8.05 10.00 7.83
N ASP A 51 -7.80 10.75 6.77
CA ASP A 51 -8.86 11.21 5.88
C ASP A 51 -9.43 10.06 5.02
N GLY A 52 -10.54 10.34 4.34
CA GLY A 52 -11.20 9.35 3.49
C GLY A 52 -10.30 8.80 2.38
N ALA A 53 -9.39 9.62 1.84
CA ALA A 53 -8.42 9.19 0.84
C ALA A 53 -7.39 8.21 1.42
N THR A 54 -6.90 8.48 2.64
CA THR A 54 -6.01 7.54 3.35
C THR A 54 -6.71 6.23 3.64
N HIS A 55 -7.96 6.28 4.13
CA HIS A 55 -8.75 5.08 4.35
C HIS A 55 -9.03 4.32 3.05
N LYS A 56 -9.22 5.00 1.93
CA LYS A 56 -9.41 4.36 0.62
C LYS A 56 -8.15 3.61 0.16
N ALA A 57 -6.98 4.22 0.27
CA ALA A 57 -5.71 3.57 -0.06
C ALA A 57 -5.42 2.38 0.88
N ALA A 58 -5.65 2.55 2.19
CA ALA A 58 -5.51 1.47 3.18
C ALA A 58 -6.44 0.30 2.86
N ALA A 59 -7.72 0.58 2.58
CA ALA A 59 -8.70 -0.46 2.28
C ALA A 59 -8.38 -1.21 0.97
N TYR A 60 -7.77 -0.55 -0.01
CA TYR A 60 -7.31 -1.22 -1.23
C TYR A 60 -6.22 -2.25 -0.92
N TRP A 61 -5.16 -1.85 -0.22
CA TRP A 61 -4.08 -2.76 0.17
C TRP A 61 -4.54 -3.87 1.09
N GLN A 62 -5.37 -3.54 2.09
CA GLN A 62 -5.92 -4.53 3.02
C GLN A 62 -6.70 -5.61 2.28
N LYS A 63 -7.54 -5.25 1.30
CA LYS A 63 -8.28 -6.24 0.47
C LYS A 63 -7.35 -7.16 -0.30
N LEU A 64 -6.23 -6.67 -0.82
CA LEU A 64 -5.25 -7.49 -1.53
C LEU A 64 -4.51 -8.43 -0.58
N ILE A 65 -4.18 -7.96 0.63
CA ILE A 65 -3.54 -8.77 1.67
C ILE A 65 -4.49 -9.86 2.16
N ASP A 66 -5.75 -9.53 2.47
CA ASP A 66 -6.77 -10.48 2.93
C ASP A 66 -7.06 -11.56 1.89
N ALA A 67 -7.03 -11.20 0.60
CA ALA A 67 -7.18 -12.12 -0.51
C ALA A 67 -5.87 -12.88 -0.86
N ASP A 68 -4.77 -12.55 -0.17
CA ASP A 68 -3.45 -13.13 -0.37
C ASP A 68 -3.01 -12.99 -1.84
N LEU A 69 -3.18 -11.79 -2.39
CA LEU A 69 -2.85 -11.43 -3.79
C LEU A 69 -1.54 -10.62 -3.89
N VAL A 70 -1.07 -10.10 -2.76
CA VAL A 70 0.21 -9.40 -2.60
C VAL A 70 0.99 -10.04 -1.46
N GLU A 71 2.31 -9.96 -1.52
CA GLU A 71 3.15 -10.18 -0.33
C GLU A 71 3.12 -8.95 0.58
N TYR A 72 3.51 -9.12 1.85
CA TYR A 72 3.85 -8.01 2.72
C TYR A 72 5.12 -8.34 3.53
N ALA A 73 6.09 -7.44 3.49
CA ALA A 73 7.35 -7.59 4.20
C ALA A 73 7.98 -6.21 4.35
N PRO A 74 8.84 -5.96 5.36
CA PRO A 74 9.61 -4.72 5.40
C PRO A 74 10.53 -4.59 4.18
N SER A 75 10.71 -3.36 3.70
CA SER A 75 11.52 -3.05 2.52
C SER A 75 12.97 -3.52 2.69
N PHE A 76 13.51 -4.17 1.66
CA PHE A 76 14.85 -4.76 1.64
C PHE A 76 15.18 -5.75 2.79
N SER A 77 14.15 -6.29 3.47
CA SER A 77 14.35 -7.29 4.51
C SER A 77 14.84 -8.63 3.96
N GLN A 78 15.36 -9.48 4.85
CA GLN A 78 15.72 -10.87 4.50
C GLN A 78 14.50 -11.66 4.04
N GLN A 79 13.32 -11.45 4.67
CA GLN A 79 12.07 -12.07 4.27
C GLN A 79 11.70 -11.69 2.83
N TRP A 80 11.78 -10.41 2.48
CA TRP A 80 11.50 -9.96 1.12
C TRP A 80 12.51 -10.53 0.11
N THR A 81 13.81 -10.46 0.43
CA THR A 81 14.87 -11.01 -0.44
C THR A 81 14.67 -12.50 -0.71
N ALA A 82 14.25 -13.28 0.29
CA ALA A 82 13.98 -14.71 0.15
C ALA A 82 12.68 -15.04 -0.64
N SER A 83 11.82 -14.04 -0.88
CA SER A 83 10.56 -14.20 -1.62
C SER A 83 10.69 -13.95 -3.14
N LEU A 84 11.82 -13.38 -3.58
CA LEU A 84 12.16 -13.18 -4.99
C LEU A 84 12.53 -14.51 -5.68
#